data_AF-A0A1G7J8Q3-F1
#
_entry.id   AF-A0A1G7J8Q3-F1
#
_cell.length_a   1.000
_cell.length_b   1.000
_cell.length_c   1.000
_cell.angle_alpha   90.00
_cell.angle_beta   90.00
_cell.angle_gamma   90.00
#
_symmetry.space_group_name_H-M   'P 1'
#
loop_
_entity.id
_entity.type
_entity.pdbx_description
1 polymer ?
#
loop_
_entity_poly.entity_id
_entity_poly.type
_entity_poly.pdbx_seq_one_letter_code
_entity_poly.pdbx_strand_id
1 'polypeptide(L)'
;MARITPIDVIKGISGKYGKDSNIYFATNRSSNRIRIAKISHPYTGPATDKQIEQQAKFAKRQAVATAWLNANKPSTANGVKGTEAYQQVQKLKHVYNFSNITQVLYKYMDDKNVITLPPSAV
;
A
#
# COMPACT_ATOMS: atom_id res chain seq x y z
N MET A 1 -0.23 32.92 -27.18
CA MET A 1 -1.24 32.11 -26.46
C MET A 1 -0.53 31.06 -25.62
N ALA A 2 -0.79 31.00 -24.31
CA ALA A 2 -0.20 30.00 -23.44
C ALA A 2 -0.76 28.60 -23.80
N ARG A 3 0.14 27.65 -24.07
CA ARG A 3 -0.21 26.27 -24.41
C ARG A 3 -0.64 25.57 -23.12
N ILE A 4 -1.92 25.23 -22.99
CA ILE A 4 -2.44 24.45 -21.86
C ILE A 4 -1.98 23.01 -22.06
N THR A 5 -0.94 22.59 -21.34
CA THR A 5 -0.54 21.18 -21.25
C THR A 5 -1.43 20.53 -20.18
N PRO A 6 -2.30 19.56 -20.53
CA PRO A 6 -3.04 18.82 -19.52
C PRO A 6 -2.02 17.98 -18.74
N ILE A 7 -1.64 18.47 -17.55
CA ILE A 7 -1.04 17.61 -16.54
C ILE A 7 -2.14 16.63 -16.14
N ASP A 8 -1.84 15.33 -15.98
CA ASP A 8 -2.71 14.44 -15.20
C ASP A 8 -2.87 15.07 -13.81
N VAL A 9 -3.88 15.91 -13.63
CA VAL A 9 -4.05 16.76 -12.43
C VAL A 9 -4.23 15.88 -11.18
N ILE A 10 -4.59 14.62 -11.38
CA ILE A 10 -4.85 13.60 -10.37
C ILE A 10 -3.77 12.51 -10.47
N LYS A 11 -2.51 12.84 -10.18
CA LYS A 11 -1.43 11.84 -10.12
C LYS A 11 -1.36 11.07 -8.79
N GLY A 12 -2.07 11.51 -7.76
CA GLY A 12 -2.06 10.89 -6.43
C GLY A 12 -3.23 9.94 -6.21
N ILE A 13 -2.96 8.74 -5.68
CA ILE A 13 -3.98 7.81 -5.15
C ILE A 13 -4.92 8.50 -4.13
N SER A 14 -4.45 9.57 -3.49
CA SER A 14 -5.19 10.37 -2.51
C SER A 14 -6.05 11.51 -3.09
N GLY A 15 -6.08 11.73 -4.42
CA GLY A 15 -6.82 12.85 -5.02
C GLY A 15 -6.21 14.23 -4.79
N LYS A 16 -4.92 14.28 -4.43
CA LYS A 16 -4.13 15.51 -4.18
C LYS A 16 -3.73 16.18 -5.50
N TYR A 17 -3.83 17.50 -5.58
CA TYR A 17 -3.48 18.33 -6.76
C TYR A 17 -1.96 18.38 -7.06
N GLY A 18 -1.13 17.68 -6.27
CA GLY A 18 0.33 17.61 -6.44
C GLY A 18 1.03 17.13 -5.17
N LYS A 19 2.29 16.69 -5.25
CA LYS A 19 3.04 16.11 -4.13
C LYS A 19 3.06 17.02 -2.88
N ASP A 20 3.21 18.33 -3.08
CA ASP A 20 3.35 19.32 -2.00
C ASP A 20 2.12 20.23 -1.83
N SER A 21 1.04 19.97 -2.56
CA SER A 21 -0.16 20.82 -2.52
C SER A 21 -1.16 20.39 -1.44
N ASN A 22 -1.55 21.28 -0.52
CA ASN A 22 -2.61 20.98 0.46
C ASN A 22 -4.04 20.99 -0.13
N ILE A 23 -4.15 20.90 -1.45
CA ILE A 23 -5.39 21.00 -2.22
C ILE A 23 -5.77 19.60 -2.72
N TYR A 24 -7.02 19.21 -2.48
CA TYR A 24 -7.60 17.91 -2.82
C TYR A 24 -8.90 18.11 -3.61
N PHE A 25 -9.22 17.13 -4.46
CA PHE A 25 -10.55 17.02 -5.03
C PHE A 25 -11.46 16.26 -4.07
N ALA A 26 -12.54 16.90 -3.63
CA ALA A 26 -13.56 16.28 -2.79
C ALA A 26 -14.84 16.09 -3.61
N THR A 27 -15.27 14.84 -3.73
CA THR A 27 -16.54 14.50 -4.38
C THR A 27 -17.65 14.51 -3.35
N ASN A 28 -18.66 15.35 -3.53
CA ASN A 28 -19.85 15.29 -2.71
C ASN A 28 -20.69 14.07 -3.15
N ARG A 29 -20.78 13.05 -2.28
CA ARG A 29 -21.44 11.77 -2.59
C ARG A 29 -22.94 11.91 -2.93
N SER A 30 -23.65 12.89 -2.39
CA SER A 30 -25.08 13.05 -2.64
C SER A 30 -25.39 13.79 -3.95
N SER A 31 -24.49 14.66 -4.40
CA SER A 31 -24.69 15.48 -5.60
C SER A 31 -23.76 15.13 -6.76
N ASN A 32 -22.81 14.21 -6.56
CA ASN A 32 -21.73 13.88 -7.48
C ASN A 32 -20.91 15.08 -7.99
N ARG A 33 -20.98 16.23 -7.31
CA ARG A 33 -20.20 17.42 -7.66
C ARG A 33 -18.81 17.34 -7.05
N ILE A 34 -17.79 17.58 -7.88
CA ILE A 34 -16.39 17.65 -7.48
C ILE A 34 -16.08 19.08 -7.04
N ARG A 35 -15.42 19.23 -5.90
CA ARG A 35 -14.99 20.53 -5.34
C ARG A 35 -13.51 20.49 -5.03
N ILE A 36 -12.90 21.66 -5.05
CA ILE A 36 -11.56 21.86 -4.55
C ILE A 36 -11.65 22.07 -3.04
N ALA A 37 -10.98 21.22 -2.26
CA ALA A 37 -10.90 21.30 -0.82
C ALA A 37 -9.44 21.57 -0.39
N LYS A 38 -9.25 22.45 0.59
CA LYS A 38 -7.93 22.70 1.19
C LYS A 38 -7.98 22.29 2.66
N ILE A 39 -6.96 21.57 3.11
CA ILE A 39 -6.78 21.33 4.54
C ILE A 39 -6.33 22.66 5.16
N SER A 40 -7.21 23.28 5.95
CA SER A 40 -6.96 24.60 6.57
C SER A 40 -6.20 24.52 7.89
N HIS A 41 -6.34 23.41 8.63
CA HIS A 41 -5.74 23.23 9.95
C HIS A 41 -5.04 21.86 10.03
N PRO A 42 -3.90 21.68 9.35
CA PRO A 42 -3.12 20.46 9.51
C PRO A 42 -2.66 20.34 10.97
N TYR A 43 -2.66 19.13 11.50
CA TYR A 43 -2.08 18.87 12.81
C TYR A 43 -0.56 19.11 12.74
N THR A 44 -0.05 20.02 13.57
CA THR A 44 1.37 20.40 13.63
C THR A 44 2.08 19.90 14.88
N GLY A 45 1.37 19.18 15.77
CA GLY A 45 1.95 18.64 16.99
C GLY A 45 2.91 17.48 16.73
N PRO A 46 3.79 17.16 17.69
CA PRO A 46 4.62 15.96 17.62
C PRO A 46 3.73 14.71 17.59
N ALA A 47 4.23 13.64 16.98
CA ALA A 47 3.54 12.36 17.02
C ALA A 47 3.38 11.89 18.47
N THR A 48 2.19 11.45 18.84
CA THR A 48 1.93 10.83 20.14
C THR A 48 2.70 9.52 20.28
N ASP A 49 3.00 9.09 21.52
CA ASP A 49 3.72 7.82 21.76
C ASP A 49 3.05 6.63 21.08
N LYS A 50 1.71 6.57 21.09
CA LYS A 50 0.93 5.53 20.40
C LYS A 50 1.14 5.55 18.88
N GLN A 51 1.27 6.73 18.28
CA GLN A 51 1.56 6.86 16.85
C GLN A 51 2.99 6.43 16.53
N ILE A 52 3.96 6.79 17.36
CA ILE A 52 5.36 6.38 17.22
C ILE A 52 5.47 4.86 17.33
N GLU A 53 4.81 4.26 18.33
CA GLU A 53 4.76 2.81 18.52
C GLU A 53 4.14 2.11 17.30
N GLN A 54 3.02 2.62 16.80
CA GLN A 54 2.35 2.07 15.62
C GLN A 54 3.22 2.19 14.35
N GLN A 55 3.93 3.31 14.17
CA GLN A 55 4.88 3.49 13.07
C GLN A 55 6.03 2.49 13.15
N ALA A 56 6.60 2.29 14.33
CA ALA A 56 7.65 1.30 14.56
C ALA A 56 7.16 -0.13 14.30
N LYS A 57 5.93 -0.47 14.75
CA LYS A 57 5.29 -1.76 14.48
C LYS A 57 5.09 -1.98 12.98
N PHE A 58 4.57 -0.97 12.27
CA PHE A 58 4.37 -1.04 10.83
C PHE A 58 5.69 -1.20 10.08
N ALA A 59 6.72 -0.42 10.43
CA ALA A 59 8.04 -0.50 9.80
C ALA A 59 8.67 -1.90 9.94
N LYS A 60 8.58 -2.50 11.13
CA LYS A 60 9.06 -3.88 11.38
C LYS A 60 8.31 -4.89 10.50
N ARG A 61 6.97 -4.84 10.47
CA ARG A 61 6.14 -5.72 9.63
C ARG A 61 6.46 -5.57 8.15
N GLN A 62 6.58 -4.32 7.68
CA GLN A 62 6.88 -4.02 6.28
C GLN A 62 8.28 -4.51 5.89
N ALA A 63 9.27 -4.42 6.78
CA ALA A 63 10.61 -4.92 6.53
C ALA A 63 10.62 -6.45 6.32
N VAL A 64 9.91 -7.20 7.18
CA VAL A 64 9.78 -8.66 7.03
C VAL A 64 9.08 -9.01 5.71
N ALA A 65 7.95 -8.37 5.40
CA ALA A 65 7.24 -8.63 4.16
C ALA A 65 8.09 -8.32 2.92
N THR A 66 8.88 -7.24 2.97
CA THR A 66 9.79 -6.85 1.88
C THR A 66 10.94 -7.84 1.73
N ALA A 67 11.54 -8.29 2.83
CA ALA A 67 12.57 -9.33 2.81
C ALA A 67 12.05 -10.64 2.23
N TRP A 68 10.86 -11.07 2.65
CA TRP A 68 10.20 -12.27 2.11
C TRP A 68 9.95 -12.13 0.61
N LEU A 69 9.43 -10.98 0.15
CA LEU A 69 9.20 -10.73 -1.27
C LEU A 69 10.49 -10.77 -2.07
N ASN A 70 11.56 -10.15 -1.58
CA ASN A 70 12.84 -10.15 -2.29
C ASN A 70 13.46 -11.56 -2.38
N ALA A 71 13.28 -12.38 -1.35
CA ALA A 71 13.75 -13.77 -1.35
C ALA A 71 12.94 -14.66 -2.32
N ASN A 72 11.65 -14.38 -2.54
CA ASN A 72 10.73 -15.31 -3.20
C ASN A 72 10.25 -14.86 -4.59
N LYS A 73 10.29 -13.55 -4.90
CA LYS A 73 9.78 -13.00 -6.17
C LYS A 73 10.51 -13.57 -7.39
N PRO A 74 9.89 -13.53 -8.58
CA PRO A 74 10.55 -13.83 -9.84
C PRO A 74 11.87 -13.08 -9.98
N SER A 75 12.94 -13.83 -10.20
CA SER A 75 14.30 -13.32 -10.30
C SER A 75 15.14 -14.32 -11.09
N THR A 76 16.37 -13.94 -11.43
CA THR A 76 17.32 -14.88 -12.05
C THR A 76 17.57 -16.11 -11.20
N ALA A 77 17.53 -15.98 -9.86
CA ALA A 77 17.71 -17.08 -8.92
C ALA A 77 16.43 -17.93 -8.71
N ASN A 78 15.25 -17.31 -8.76
CA ASN A 78 13.97 -17.95 -8.42
C ASN A 78 13.15 -18.37 -9.65
N GLY A 79 13.67 -18.16 -10.85
CA GLY A 79 12.99 -18.42 -12.12
C GLY A 79 11.87 -17.41 -12.44
N VAL A 80 11.26 -17.60 -13.62
CA VAL A 80 10.27 -16.67 -14.21
C VAL A 80 9.00 -16.52 -13.37
N LYS A 81 8.63 -17.57 -12.63
CA LYS A 81 7.42 -17.60 -11.79
C LYS A 81 7.68 -17.33 -10.31
N GLY A 82 8.95 -17.17 -9.90
CA GLY A 82 9.34 -17.13 -8.50
C GLY A 82 9.24 -18.49 -7.81
N THR A 83 9.52 -18.52 -6.51
CA THR A 83 9.47 -19.75 -5.71
C THR A 83 8.06 -20.35 -5.63
N GLU A 84 7.94 -21.62 -5.26
CA GLU A 84 6.63 -22.26 -5.05
C GLU A 84 5.78 -21.52 -4.01
N ALA A 85 6.42 -21.05 -2.93
CA ALA A 85 5.79 -20.22 -1.92
C ALA A 85 5.26 -18.90 -2.52
N TYR A 86 6.01 -18.26 -3.42
CA TYR A 86 5.53 -17.06 -4.13
C TYR A 86 4.27 -17.34 -4.94
N GLN A 87 4.26 -18.44 -5.70
CA GLN A 87 3.13 -18.83 -6.52
C GLN A 87 1.90 -19.17 -5.66
N GLN A 88 2.10 -19.83 -4.52
CA GLN A 88 1.03 -20.10 -3.56
C GLN A 88 0.43 -18.81 -3.00
N VAL A 89 1.26 -17.85 -2.57
CA VAL A 89 0.78 -16.56 -2.06
C VAL A 89 0.04 -15.79 -3.16
N GLN A 90 0.48 -15.91 -4.42
CA GLN A 90 -0.24 -15.34 -5.56
C GLN A 90 -1.63 -15.97 -5.73
N LYS A 91 -1.77 -17.30 -5.61
CA LYS A 91 -3.08 -17.98 -5.57
C LYS A 91 -3.94 -17.47 -4.42
N LEU A 92 -3.39 -17.39 -3.20
CA LEU A 92 -4.09 -16.91 -2.00
C LEU A 92 -4.56 -15.45 -2.15
N LYS A 93 -3.78 -14.59 -2.81
CA LYS A 93 -4.20 -13.22 -3.12
C LYS A 93 -5.51 -13.21 -3.92
N HIS A 94 -5.62 -14.08 -4.92
CA HIS A 94 -6.85 -14.22 -5.72
C HIS A 94 -8.00 -14.81 -4.90
N VAL A 95 -7.73 -15.85 -4.11
CA VAL A 95 -8.74 -16.48 -3.23
C VAL A 95 -9.34 -15.47 -2.26
N TYR A 96 -8.53 -14.58 -1.68
CA TYR A 96 -9.00 -13.56 -0.73
C TYR A 96 -9.42 -12.24 -1.39
N ASN A 97 -9.36 -12.13 -2.71
CA ASN A 97 -9.60 -10.89 -3.45
C ASN A 97 -8.78 -9.70 -2.91
N PHE A 98 -7.52 -9.97 -2.53
CA PHE A 98 -6.60 -8.93 -2.06
C PHE A 98 -5.98 -8.16 -3.22
N SER A 99 -5.72 -6.87 -3.00
CA SER A 99 -5.15 -6.01 -4.04
C SER A 99 -3.67 -6.32 -4.31
N ASN A 100 -2.95 -6.82 -3.30
CA ASN A 100 -1.52 -7.10 -3.38
C ASN A 100 -1.10 -8.30 -2.52
N ILE A 101 0.08 -8.85 -2.83
CA ILE A 101 0.67 -10.02 -2.14
C ILE A 101 0.99 -9.70 -0.68
N THR A 102 1.41 -8.47 -0.38
CA THR A 102 1.73 -8.04 1.00
C THR A 102 0.54 -8.17 1.94
N GLN A 103 -0.69 -7.99 1.46
CA GLN A 103 -1.90 -8.22 2.27
C GLN A 103 -2.05 -9.70 2.69
N VAL A 104 -1.70 -10.64 1.80
CA VAL A 104 -1.65 -12.06 2.17
C VAL A 104 -0.57 -12.29 3.22
N LEU A 105 0.63 -11.71 3.03
CA LEU A 105 1.73 -11.85 3.99
C LEU A 105 1.32 -11.31 5.37
N TYR A 106 0.61 -10.17 5.43
CA TYR A 106 0.11 -9.64 6.69
C TYR A 106 -0.97 -10.48 7.35
N LYS A 107 -1.82 -11.15 6.57
CA LYS A 107 -2.81 -12.10 7.09
C LYS A 107 -2.15 -13.28 7.80
N TYR A 108 -0.99 -13.73 7.29
CA TYR A 108 -0.23 -14.87 7.80
C TYR A 108 1.00 -14.47 8.63
N MET A 109 1.07 -13.20 9.05
CA MET A 109 2.13 -12.67 9.89
C MET A 109 1.62 -12.54 11.32
N ASP A 110 2.27 -13.25 12.23
CA ASP A 110 1.95 -13.21 13.66
C ASP A 110 2.41 -11.90 14.34
N ASP A 111 2.17 -11.78 15.64
CA ASP A 111 2.57 -10.62 16.44
C ASP A 111 4.09 -10.50 16.62
N LYS A 112 4.84 -11.58 16.38
CA LYS A 112 6.31 -11.62 16.40
C LYS A 112 6.91 -11.30 15.02
N ASN A 113 6.07 -10.99 14.03
CA ASN A 113 6.43 -10.74 12.64
C ASN A 113 7.03 -11.96 11.92
N VAL A 114 6.58 -13.16 12.27
CA VAL A 114 6.93 -14.41 11.56
C VAL A 114 5.80 -14.74 10.58
N ILE A 115 6.17 -14.99 9.32
CA ILE A 115 5.23 -15.36 8.26
C ILE A 115 5.09 -16.88 8.24
N THR A 116 3.88 -17.39 8.45
CA THR A 116 3.56 -18.83 8.39
C THR A 116 2.47 -19.08 7.36
N LEU A 117 2.87 -19.55 6.17
CA LEU A 117 1.93 -19.84 5.09
C LEU A 117 1.19 -21.16 5.35
N PRO A 118 -0.08 -21.28 4.91
CA PRO A 118 -0.78 -22.56 4.97
C PRO A 118 -0.06 -23.59 4.09
N PRO A 119 -0.23 -24.89 4.32
CA PRO A 119 0.27 -25.90 3.38
C PRO A 119 -0.30 -25.66 1.98
N SER A 120 0.51 -25.87 0.94
CA SER A 120 0.05 -25.74 -0.44
C SER A 120 -1.04 -26.77 -0.68
N ALA A 121 -2.26 -26.32 -0.96
CA ALA A 121 -3.31 -27.21 -1.42
C ALA A 121 -2.84 -27.83 -2.75
N VAL A 122 -2.72 -29.16 -2.75
CA VAL A 122 -2.42 -30.00 -3.92
C VAL A 122 -3.42 -29.71 -5.04
#